data_AF-A0A7C7JWQ6-F1
#
_entry.id   AF-A0A7C7JWQ6-F1
#
_cell.length_a   1.000
_cell.length_b   1.000
_cell.length_c   1.000
_cell.angle_alpha   90.00
_cell.angle_beta   90.00
_cell.angle_gamma   90.00
#
_symmetry.space_group_name_H-M   'P 1'
#
loop_
_entity.id
_entity.type
_entity.pdbx_description
1 polymer ?
#
loop_
_entity_poly.entity_id
_entity_poly.type
_entity_poly.pdbx_seq_one_letter_code
_entity_poly.pdbx_strand_id
1 'polypeptide(L)'
;GREVVIEEFLEGEELSVFAVTDGEHAVILQPSQDHKRVGEGDTGPNTGGMGAYAPVSIVTPELMAEARSKVIQPTLHALAEDGSPFRGLLYAGLIQSKSGLKVIEFNCRFGDPETQAVLPLMQDSLLDLIATVAEGGKLTPGVASARSDVAVATVVASGGYPGSYEKGKEINIPIQLESENCIVFHAGTTRRESRILTSGGRVLAVTALAPSIGQAAKASAEAAGRIEFEGAFYRRDIGWRERSRQDQKKS
;
A
#
# COMPACT_ATOMS: atom_id res chain seq x y z
N GLY A 1 -22.10 15.95 3.91
CA GLY A 1 -22.27 15.18 5.16
C GLY A 1 -23.65 15.37 5.76
N ARG A 2 -24.70 14.87 5.10
CA ARG A 2 -26.08 14.83 5.64
C ARG A 2 -26.53 13.41 5.98
N GLU A 3 -25.70 12.41 5.67
CA GLU A 3 -26.01 10.99 5.84
C GLU A 3 -24.88 10.33 6.60
N VAL A 4 -25.25 9.37 7.45
CA VAL A 4 -24.34 8.53 8.22
C VAL A 4 -24.65 7.09 7.84
N VAL A 5 -23.62 6.34 7.49
CA VAL A 5 -23.74 4.90 7.23
C VAL A 5 -23.54 4.18 8.56
N ILE A 6 -24.46 3.29 8.91
CA ILE A 6 -24.35 2.40 10.08
C ILE A 6 -24.10 1.00 9.53
N GLU A 7 -22.96 0.42 9.87
CA GLU A 7 -22.49 -0.85 9.32
C GLU A 7 -22.29 -1.90 10.41
N GLU A 8 -22.26 -3.17 10.00
CA GLU A 8 -21.86 -4.28 10.86
C GLU A 8 -20.41 -4.09 11.32
N PHE A 9 -20.13 -4.33 12.60
CA PHE A 9 -18.75 -4.42 13.06
C PHE A 9 -18.12 -5.72 12.55
N LEU A 10 -17.05 -5.60 11.76
CA LEU A 10 -16.33 -6.73 11.20
C LEU A 10 -15.02 -6.98 11.94
N GLU A 11 -14.78 -8.23 12.32
CA GLU A 11 -13.54 -8.68 12.94
C GLU A 11 -12.79 -9.64 12.00
N GLY A 12 -11.50 -9.40 11.80
CA GLY A 12 -10.67 -10.20 10.91
C GLY A 12 -9.37 -9.50 10.53
N GLU A 13 -8.72 -10.03 9.51
CA GLU A 13 -7.50 -9.46 8.95
C GLU A 13 -7.84 -8.56 7.75
N GLU A 14 -7.46 -7.29 7.83
CA GLU A 14 -7.61 -6.34 6.73
C GLU A 14 -6.57 -6.61 5.64
N LEU A 15 -6.99 -6.56 4.38
CA LEU A 15 -6.12 -6.64 3.20
C LEU A 15 -6.59 -5.68 2.11
N SER A 16 -5.65 -5.14 1.35
CA SER A 16 -5.90 -4.31 0.18
C SER A 16 -5.62 -5.10 -1.08
N VAL A 17 -6.63 -5.20 -1.97
CA VAL A 17 -6.51 -5.85 -3.29
C VAL A 17 -6.68 -4.79 -4.37
N PHE A 18 -5.75 -4.74 -5.31
CA PHE A 18 -5.76 -3.79 -6.42
C PHE A 18 -5.95 -4.53 -7.74
N ALA A 19 -6.74 -3.97 -8.64
CA ALA A 19 -6.98 -4.52 -9.96
C ALA A 19 -6.94 -3.42 -11.03
N VAL A 20 -6.08 -3.57 -12.03
CA VAL A 20 -6.16 -2.77 -13.26
C VAL A 20 -7.21 -3.40 -14.16
N THR A 21 -8.16 -2.61 -14.67
CA THR A 21 -9.32 -3.12 -15.41
C THR A 21 -9.68 -2.27 -16.62
N ASP A 22 -10.14 -2.94 -17.69
CA ASP A 22 -10.69 -2.35 -18.92
C ASP A 22 -12.22 -2.15 -18.86
N GLY A 23 -12.85 -2.43 -17.72
CA GLY A 23 -14.30 -2.43 -17.50
C GLY A 23 -14.98 -3.79 -17.56
N GLU A 24 -14.30 -4.82 -18.05
CA GLU A 24 -14.82 -6.19 -18.16
C GLU A 24 -13.83 -7.21 -17.57
N HIS A 25 -12.55 -7.05 -17.86
CA HIS A 25 -11.44 -7.89 -17.42
C HIS A 25 -10.58 -7.15 -16.41
N ALA A 26 -9.84 -7.92 -15.60
CA ALA A 26 -8.99 -7.37 -14.56
C ALA A 26 -7.68 -8.15 -14.42
N VAL A 27 -6.57 -7.41 -14.28
CA VAL A 27 -5.27 -7.91 -13.82
C VAL A 27 -5.11 -7.49 -12.36
N ILE A 28 -5.06 -8.47 -11.47
CA ILE A 28 -4.96 -8.25 -10.02
C ILE A 28 -3.49 -8.13 -9.62
N LEU A 29 -3.15 -7.15 -8.78
CA LEU A 29 -1.80 -6.93 -8.26
C LEU A 29 -1.59 -7.68 -6.94
N GLN A 30 -0.34 -7.69 -6.46
CA GLN A 30 -0.03 -8.30 -5.17
C GLN A 30 -0.84 -7.66 -4.04
N PRO A 31 -1.41 -8.47 -3.12
CA PRO A 31 -2.13 -7.95 -1.98
C PRO A 31 -1.16 -7.26 -1.02
N SER A 32 -1.63 -6.25 -0.33
CA SER A 32 -0.86 -5.54 0.68
C SER A 32 -1.66 -5.31 1.95
N GLN A 33 -0.98 -4.95 3.02
CA GLN A 33 -1.62 -4.43 4.23
C GLN A 33 -0.90 -3.15 4.66
N ASP A 34 -1.67 -2.15 5.06
CA ASP A 34 -1.16 -0.88 5.55
C ASP A 34 -1.25 -0.78 7.09
N HIS A 35 -0.54 0.19 7.63
CA HIS A 35 -0.56 0.54 9.05
C HIS A 35 -1.07 1.98 9.20
N LYS A 36 -2.37 2.13 9.42
CA LYS A 36 -3.02 3.46 9.51
C LYS A 36 -2.67 4.23 10.78
N ARG A 37 -2.36 3.56 11.88
CA ARG A 37 -2.12 4.18 13.19
C ARG A 37 -0.73 4.82 13.28
N VAL A 38 -0.67 6.01 13.88
CA VAL A 38 0.56 6.82 13.95
C VAL A 38 1.66 6.18 14.80
N GLY A 39 1.29 5.51 15.89
CA GLY A 39 2.22 4.94 16.87
C GLY A 39 2.48 3.46 16.65
N GLU A 40 3.63 3.00 17.16
CA GLU A 40 3.98 1.59 17.22
C GLU A 40 2.95 0.80 18.05
N GLY A 41 2.76 -0.49 17.74
CA GLY A 41 1.69 -1.32 18.30
C GLY A 41 0.29 -0.90 17.87
N ASP A 42 0.20 -0.18 16.74
CA ASP A 42 -1.05 0.38 16.20
C ASP A 42 -1.79 1.31 17.19
N THR A 43 -1.01 2.15 17.89
CA THR A 43 -1.51 3.12 18.88
C THR A 43 -1.71 4.53 18.31
N GLY A 44 -2.47 5.37 19.02
CA GLY A 44 -2.71 6.77 18.64
C GLY A 44 -3.75 6.95 17.53
N PRO A 45 -3.90 8.16 16.96
CA PRO A 45 -4.89 8.45 15.91
C PRO A 45 -4.63 7.69 14.60
N ASN A 46 -5.71 7.51 13.82
CA ASN A 46 -5.61 7.10 12.43
C ASN A 46 -4.94 8.19 11.59
N THR A 47 -4.23 7.76 10.56
CA THR A 47 -3.50 8.59 9.61
C THR A 47 -3.83 8.14 8.19
N GLY A 48 -3.24 8.78 7.18
CA GLY A 48 -3.30 8.26 5.81
C GLY A 48 -2.54 6.94 5.59
N GLY A 49 -1.75 6.48 6.57
CA GLY A 49 -0.89 5.30 6.49
C GLY A 49 0.56 5.66 6.86
N MET A 50 1.13 4.96 7.84
CA MET A 50 2.52 5.09 8.31
C MET A 50 3.47 4.05 7.69
N GLY A 51 2.93 3.09 6.96
CA GLY A 51 3.70 2.11 6.23
C GLY A 51 2.79 1.05 5.64
N ALA A 52 3.34 0.26 4.73
CA ALA A 52 2.65 -0.86 4.12
C ALA A 52 3.66 -1.95 3.75
N TYR A 53 3.17 -3.16 3.52
CA TYR A 53 4.00 -4.25 3.04
C TYR A 53 3.23 -5.15 2.07
N ALA A 54 3.99 -5.84 1.21
CA ALA A 54 3.49 -6.84 0.28
C ALA A 54 4.57 -7.92 0.04
N PRO A 55 4.21 -9.16 -0.32
CA PRO A 55 2.85 -9.72 -0.23
C PRO A 55 2.44 -9.99 1.23
N VAL A 56 1.17 -10.35 1.44
CA VAL A 56 0.61 -10.71 2.76
C VAL A 56 0.48 -12.24 2.86
N SER A 57 1.14 -12.92 3.82
CA SER A 57 1.21 -14.40 3.83
C SER A 57 -0.09 -15.14 4.14
N ILE A 58 -1.13 -14.43 4.62
CA ILE A 58 -2.46 -15.02 4.78
C ILE A 58 -3.21 -15.13 3.45
N VAL A 59 -2.77 -14.40 2.43
CA VAL A 59 -3.43 -14.36 1.13
C VAL A 59 -2.88 -15.47 0.25
N THR A 60 -3.61 -16.58 0.21
CA THR A 60 -3.29 -17.72 -0.63
C THR A 60 -3.81 -17.51 -2.06
N PRO A 61 -3.34 -18.30 -3.06
CA PRO A 61 -3.91 -18.28 -4.40
C PRO A 61 -5.44 -18.50 -4.42
N GLU A 62 -5.95 -19.33 -3.51
CA GLU A 62 -7.39 -19.58 -3.36
C GLU A 62 -8.11 -18.33 -2.85
N LEU A 63 -7.54 -17.63 -1.87
CA LEU A 63 -8.13 -16.38 -1.37
C LEU A 63 -8.10 -15.27 -2.43
N MET A 64 -7.05 -15.21 -3.26
CA MET A 64 -7.01 -14.29 -4.40
C MET A 64 -8.06 -14.62 -5.46
N ALA A 65 -8.26 -15.90 -5.76
CA ALA A 65 -9.32 -16.35 -6.67
C ALA A 65 -10.72 -16.04 -6.11
N GLU A 66 -10.89 -16.14 -4.78
CA GLU A 66 -12.11 -15.73 -4.09
C GLU A 66 -12.33 -14.22 -4.20
N ALA A 67 -11.31 -13.39 -3.92
CA ALA A 67 -11.39 -11.94 -4.09
C ALA A 67 -11.77 -11.55 -5.52
N ARG A 68 -11.20 -12.23 -6.53
CA ARG A 68 -11.55 -12.02 -7.94
C ARG A 68 -13.02 -12.34 -8.21
N SER A 69 -13.45 -13.55 -7.84
CA SER A 69 -14.76 -14.08 -8.24
C SER A 69 -15.93 -13.53 -7.43
N LYS A 70 -15.70 -13.16 -6.17
CA LYS A 70 -16.75 -12.67 -5.27
C LYS A 70 -16.77 -11.15 -5.11
N VAL A 71 -15.67 -10.46 -5.40
CA VAL A 71 -15.60 -9.00 -5.22
C VAL A 71 -15.31 -8.28 -6.52
N ILE A 72 -14.14 -8.50 -7.13
CA ILE A 72 -13.69 -7.69 -8.27
C ILE A 72 -14.61 -7.87 -9.48
N GLN A 73 -14.81 -9.10 -9.94
CA GLN A 73 -15.60 -9.37 -11.14
C GLN A 73 -17.08 -8.97 -10.98
N PRO A 74 -17.77 -9.31 -9.87
CA PRO A 74 -19.15 -8.86 -9.66
C PRO A 74 -19.29 -7.35 -9.59
N THR A 75 -18.32 -6.65 -8.99
CA THR A 75 -18.33 -5.17 -8.93
C THR A 75 -18.23 -4.56 -10.33
N LEU A 76 -17.33 -5.07 -11.18
CA LEU A 76 -17.19 -4.58 -12.56
C LEU A 76 -18.44 -4.87 -13.40
N HIS A 77 -19.04 -6.05 -13.25
CA HIS A 77 -20.29 -6.39 -13.93
C HIS A 77 -21.43 -5.47 -13.51
N ALA A 78 -21.64 -5.26 -12.21
CA ALA A 78 -22.71 -4.39 -11.72
C ALA A 78 -22.57 -2.95 -12.24
N LEU A 79 -21.35 -2.39 -12.21
CA LEU A 79 -21.07 -1.05 -12.73
C LEU A 79 -21.35 -0.95 -14.25
N ALA A 80 -21.04 -2.00 -15.01
CA ALA A 80 -21.33 -2.06 -16.44
C ALA A 80 -22.84 -2.19 -16.72
N GLU A 81 -23.56 -3.02 -15.95
CA GLU A 81 -25.02 -3.17 -16.03
C GLU A 81 -25.76 -1.86 -15.73
N ASP A 82 -25.25 -1.07 -14.79
CA ASP A 82 -25.75 0.27 -14.47
C ASP A 82 -25.37 1.35 -15.50
N GLY A 83 -24.72 0.97 -16.60
CA GLY A 83 -24.31 1.90 -17.67
C GLY A 83 -23.11 2.78 -17.30
N SER A 84 -22.36 2.40 -16.28
CA SER A 84 -21.19 3.13 -15.74
C SER A 84 -19.92 2.26 -15.67
N PRO A 85 -19.47 1.65 -16.79
CA PRO A 85 -18.34 0.73 -16.78
C PRO A 85 -17.07 1.40 -16.23
N PHE A 86 -16.43 0.74 -15.27
CA PHE A 86 -15.26 1.28 -14.57
C PHE A 86 -13.95 0.87 -15.23
N ARG A 87 -13.17 1.85 -15.69
CA ARG A 87 -11.85 1.64 -16.29
C ARG A 87 -10.77 2.31 -15.46
N GLY A 88 -9.64 1.63 -15.28
CA GLY A 88 -8.51 2.15 -14.50
C GLY A 88 -8.14 1.21 -13.37
N LEU A 89 -7.91 1.74 -12.17
CA LEU A 89 -7.52 0.95 -11.00
C LEU A 89 -8.65 0.88 -9.98
N LEU A 90 -9.15 -0.34 -9.76
CA LEU A 90 -10.06 -0.64 -8.66
C LEU A 90 -9.24 -1.10 -7.45
N TYR A 91 -9.42 -0.41 -6.34
CA TYR A 91 -8.96 -0.83 -5.02
C TYR A 91 -10.15 -1.39 -4.27
N ALA A 92 -10.00 -2.58 -3.69
CA ALA A 92 -10.94 -3.16 -2.75
C ALA A 92 -10.23 -3.36 -1.40
N GLY A 93 -10.69 -2.64 -0.38
CA GLY A 93 -10.31 -2.86 1.01
C GLY A 93 -11.19 -3.97 1.55
N LEU A 94 -10.59 -5.10 1.91
CA LEU A 94 -11.30 -6.30 2.32
C LEU A 94 -10.92 -6.69 3.74
N ILE A 95 -11.81 -7.43 4.38
CA ILE A 95 -11.53 -8.10 5.65
C ILE A 95 -11.77 -9.59 5.50
N GLN A 96 -10.75 -10.38 5.81
CA GLN A 96 -10.87 -11.82 5.93
C GLN A 96 -11.36 -12.15 7.34
N SER A 97 -12.66 -12.38 7.46
CA SER A 97 -13.32 -12.75 8.72
C SER A 97 -13.48 -14.27 8.85
N LYS A 98 -13.95 -14.75 10.01
CA LYS A 98 -14.36 -16.15 10.19
C LYS A 98 -15.50 -16.58 9.25
N SER A 99 -16.30 -15.62 8.79
CA SER A 99 -17.42 -15.85 7.87
C SER A 99 -17.05 -15.75 6.40
N GLY A 100 -15.78 -15.48 6.09
CA GLY A 100 -15.27 -15.26 4.74
C GLY A 100 -14.89 -13.81 4.46
N LEU A 101 -14.63 -13.54 3.19
CA LEU A 101 -14.16 -12.26 2.68
C LEU A 101 -15.32 -11.26 2.59
N LYS A 102 -15.17 -10.10 3.23
CA LYS A 102 -16.13 -8.99 3.16
C LYS A 102 -15.44 -7.72 2.65
N VAL A 103 -16.18 -6.89 1.91
CA VAL A 103 -15.71 -5.57 1.48
C VAL A 103 -15.91 -4.57 2.61
N ILE A 104 -14.88 -3.79 2.92
CA ILE A 104 -14.95 -2.62 3.79
C ILE A 104 -15.21 -1.37 2.93
N GLU A 105 -14.39 -1.17 1.91
CA GLU A 105 -14.45 0.03 1.07
C GLU A 105 -13.91 -0.22 -0.33
N PHE A 106 -14.33 0.62 -1.27
CA PHE A 106 -13.71 0.73 -2.59
C PHE A 106 -13.01 2.08 -2.74
N ASN A 107 -11.87 2.08 -3.43
CA ASN A 107 -11.23 3.29 -3.94
C ASN A 107 -11.02 3.16 -5.45
N CYS A 108 -11.00 4.28 -6.17
CA CYS A 108 -10.83 4.31 -7.63
C CYS A 108 -9.39 4.66 -8.04
N ARG A 109 -8.42 4.37 -7.17
CA ARG A 109 -7.02 4.79 -7.29
C ARG A 109 -6.12 3.91 -6.44
N PHE A 110 -4.82 4.06 -6.66
CA PHE A 110 -3.76 3.42 -5.89
C PHE A 110 -3.73 3.89 -4.43
N GLY A 111 -3.44 2.96 -3.53
CA GLY A 111 -3.23 3.21 -2.09
C GLY A 111 -1.93 4.00 -1.85
N ASP A 112 -1.85 4.73 -0.76
CA ASP A 112 -0.60 5.38 -0.33
C ASP A 112 -0.50 5.21 1.19
N PRO A 113 0.45 4.40 1.71
CA PRO A 113 1.70 3.98 1.08
C PRO A 113 1.70 2.58 0.40
N GLU A 114 0.56 1.96 0.15
CA GLU A 114 0.52 0.59 -0.40
C GLU A 114 1.19 0.46 -1.78
N THR A 115 1.05 1.49 -2.62
CA THR A 115 1.68 1.51 -3.96
C THR A 115 3.20 1.37 -3.87
N GLN A 116 3.80 2.03 -2.87
CA GLN A 116 5.22 2.01 -2.61
C GLN A 116 5.70 0.63 -2.11
N ALA A 117 4.80 -0.25 -1.67
CA ALA A 117 5.11 -1.64 -1.35
C ALA A 117 4.79 -2.61 -2.51
N VAL A 118 3.67 -2.40 -3.22
CA VAL A 118 3.18 -3.31 -4.26
C VAL A 118 3.98 -3.18 -5.56
N LEU A 119 4.15 -1.96 -6.08
CA LEU A 119 4.74 -1.76 -7.41
C LEU A 119 6.22 -2.19 -7.50
N PRO A 120 7.08 -2.01 -6.48
CA PRO A 120 8.45 -2.49 -6.55
C PRO A 120 8.60 -4.02 -6.69
N LEU A 121 7.55 -4.78 -6.37
CA LEU A 121 7.53 -6.23 -6.57
C LEU A 121 7.05 -6.61 -7.97
N MET A 122 6.33 -5.75 -8.68
CA MET A 122 5.73 -6.08 -9.97
C MET A 122 6.79 -6.28 -11.05
N GLN A 123 6.70 -7.39 -11.78
CA GLN A 123 7.59 -7.68 -12.92
C GLN A 123 6.94 -7.34 -14.26
N ASP A 124 5.62 -7.35 -14.34
CA ASP A 124 4.89 -6.97 -15.55
C ASP A 124 5.01 -5.45 -15.79
N SER A 125 4.88 -5.02 -17.05
CA SER A 125 4.90 -3.60 -17.40
C SER A 125 3.60 -2.92 -16.95
N LEU A 126 3.68 -2.07 -15.92
CA LEU A 126 2.56 -1.23 -15.51
C LEU A 126 2.13 -0.28 -16.64
N LEU A 127 3.08 0.23 -17.43
CA LEU A 127 2.79 1.10 -18.57
C LEU A 127 1.92 0.38 -19.59
N ASP A 128 2.21 -0.88 -19.92
CA ASP A 128 1.46 -1.64 -20.91
C ASP A 128 0.01 -1.86 -20.46
N LEU A 129 -0.20 -2.18 -19.17
CA LEU A 129 -1.54 -2.32 -18.60
C LEU A 129 -2.32 -1.01 -18.68
N ILE A 130 -1.72 0.12 -18.26
CA ILE A 130 -2.38 1.42 -18.26
C ILE A 130 -2.65 1.91 -19.69
N ALA A 131 -1.68 1.77 -20.59
CA ALA A 131 -1.82 2.17 -22.00
C ALA A 131 -2.93 1.36 -22.69
N THR A 132 -2.95 0.04 -22.48
CA THR A 132 -4.01 -0.83 -23.03
C THR A 132 -5.39 -0.35 -22.59
N VAL A 133 -5.58 -0.03 -21.31
CA VAL A 133 -6.88 0.47 -20.81
C VAL A 133 -7.20 1.86 -21.36
N ALA A 134 -6.23 2.78 -21.38
CA ALA A 134 -6.42 4.15 -21.84
C ALA A 134 -6.78 4.23 -23.33
N GLU A 135 -6.25 3.32 -24.14
CA GLU A 135 -6.52 3.21 -25.58
C GLU A 135 -7.82 2.45 -25.89
N GLY A 136 -8.52 1.96 -24.87
CA GLY A 136 -9.76 1.19 -25.04
C GLY A 136 -9.54 -0.27 -25.47
N GLY A 137 -8.32 -0.79 -25.30
CA GLY A 137 -7.98 -2.20 -25.50
C GLY A 137 -8.54 -3.09 -24.40
N LYS A 138 -8.37 -4.41 -24.58
CA LYS A 138 -8.79 -5.43 -23.61
C LYS A 138 -7.60 -6.04 -22.90
N LEU A 139 -7.72 -6.25 -21.59
CA LEU A 139 -6.73 -6.92 -20.77
C LEU A 139 -6.92 -8.43 -20.81
N THR A 140 -5.81 -9.18 -20.73
CA THR A 140 -5.85 -10.61 -20.40
C THR A 140 -6.06 -10.75 -18.88
N PRO A 141 -7.16 -11.35 -18.40
CA PRO A 141 -7.40 -11.49 -16.96
C PRO A 141 -6.33 -12.35 -16.30
N GLY A 142 -5.92 -11.97 -15.09
CA GLY A 142 -4.91 -12.73 -14.36
C GLY A 142 -4.44 -12.06 -13.08
N VAL A 143 -3.31 -12.54 -12.57
CA VAL A 143 -2.56 -11.93 -11.48
C VAL A 143 -1.23 -11.46 -12.04
N ALA A 144 -0.82 -10.24 -11.75
CA ALA A 144 0.43 -9.69 -12.22
C ALA A 144 1.62 -10.47 -11.64
N SER A 145 2.62 -10.75 -12.47
CA SER A 145 3.86 -11.40 -12.05
C SER A 145 4.59 -10.53 -11.03
N ALA A 146 5.18 -11.14 -10.01
CA ALA A 146 5.90 -10.44 -8.96
C ALA A 146 7.22 -11.11 -8.59
N ARG A 147 8.16 -10.33 -8.03
CA ARG A 147 9.37 -10.84 -7.38
C ARG A 147 8.99 -11.76 -6.23
N SER A 148 9.87 -12.70 -5.88
CA SER A 148 9.71 -13.55 -4.70
C SER A 148 10.06 -12.84 -3.39
N ASP A 149 10.55 -11.61 -3.46
CA ASP A 149 10.89 -10.80 -2.30
C ASP A 149 9.64 -10.27 -1.58
N VAL A 150 9.87 -9.77 -0.37
CA VAL A 150 8.92 -8.98 0.40
C VAL A 150 9.36 -7.52 0.33
N ALA A 151 8.42 -6.61 0.09
CA ALA A 151 8.62 -5.17 0.13
C ALA A 151 7.95 -4.59 1.39
N VAL A 152 8.68 -3.72 2.10
CA VAL A 152 8.15 -2.95 3.23
C VAL A 152 8.43 -1.48 2.99
N ALA A 153 7.38 -0.67 2.98
CA ALA A 153 7.45 0.78 2.88
C ALA A 153 7.23 1.40 4.26
N THR A 154 8.20 2.18 4.75
CA THR A 154 8.11 2.92 6.02
C THR A 154 7.99 4.40 5.73
N VAL A 155 6.94 5.05 6.23
CA VAL A 155 6.72 6.49 6.05
C VAL A 155 7.52 7.28 7.08
N VAL A 156 8.26 8.27 6.61
CA VAL A 156 8.89 9.32 7.43
C VAL A 156 7.97 10.54 7.42
N ALA A 157 7.54 10.97 8.60
CA ALA A 157 6.55 12.03 8.79
C ALA A 157 7.10 13.23 9.56
N SER A 158 6.44 14.38 9.36
CA SER A 158 6.70 15.64 10.06
C SER A 158 6.19 15.59 11.50
N GLY A 159 6.98 16.09 12.44
CA GLY A 159 6.60 16.18 13.85
C GLY A 159 5.23 16.87 14.04
N GLY A 160 4.34 16.21 14.78
CA GLY A 160 2.96 16.65 15.00
C GLY A 160 1.92 16.00 14.08
N TYR A 161 2.30 15.34 12.99
CA TYR A 161 1.39 14.51 12.17
C TYR A 161 0.76 13.39 13.03
N PRO A 162 -0.56 13.11 12.90
CA PRO A 162 -1.53 13.62 11.92
C PRO A 162 -2.21 14.94 12.28
N GLY A 163 -1.83 15.58 13.39
CA GLY A 163 -2.31 16.90 13.79
C GLY A 163 -1.62 18.04 13.04
N SER A 164 -1.38 19.15 13.75
CA SER A 164 -0.65 20.30 13.18
C SER A 164 0.85 20.01 13.13
N TYR A 165 1.49 20.32 12.01
CA TYR A 165 2.92 20.13 11.79
C TYR A 165 3.52 21.32 11.04
N GLU A 166 4.81 21.56 11.26
CA GLU A 166 5.55 22.61 10.57
C GLU A 166 6.03 22.16 9.18
N LYS A 167 6.24 23.13 8.28
CA LYS A 167 6.78 22.93 6.93
C LYS A 167 8.08 23.72 6.76
N GLY A 168 8.82 23.42 5.70
CA GLY A 168 10.03 24.16 5.33
C GLY A 168 11.29 23.71 6.07
N LYS A 169 11.26 22.56 6.74
CA LYS A 169 12.44 21.98 7.40
C LYS A 169 13.33 21.32 6.34
N GLU A 170 14.62 21.57 6.40
CA GLU A 170 15.58 20.98 5.45
C GLU A 170 15.70 19.48 5.67
N ILE A 171 15.64 18.73 4.56
CA ILE A 171 15.69 17.27 4.54
C ILE A 171 17.07 16.82 4.06
N ASN A 172 17.77 16.08 4.91
CA ASN A 172 18.97 15.36 4.56
C ASN A 172 18.62 13.93 4.15
N ILE A 173 18.83 13.60 2.88
CA ILE A 173 18.69 12.24 2.33
C ILE A 173 20.09 11.78 1.92
N PRO A 174 20.67 10.76 2.58
CA PRO A 174 21.99 10.26 2.20
C PRO A 174 22.01 9.75 0.76
N ILE A 175 23.01 10.17 -0.02
CA ILE A 175 23.14 9.82 -1.45
C ILE A 175 23.18 8.30 -1.66
N GLN A 176 23.77 7.55 -0.72
CA GLN A 176 23.92 6.09 -0.80
C GLN A 176 22.72 5.33 -0.21
N LEU A 177 21.58 5.98 -0.01
CA LEU A 177 20.38 5.32 0.52
C LEU A 177 19.66 4.50 -0.56
N GLU A 178 19.66 4.98 -1.80
CA GLU A 178 18.98 4.32 -2.92
C GLU A 178 19.81 3.18 -3.51
N SER A 179 19.12 2.07 -3.82
CA SER A 179 19.67 0.90 -4.50
C SER A 179 18.53 0.13 -5.17
N GLU A 180 18.85 -0.96 -5.87
CA GLU A 180 17.83 -1.85 -6.46
C GLU A 180 16.84 -2.43 -5.42
N ASN A 181 17.27 -2.54 -4.15
CA ASN A 181 16.47 -3.09 -3.06
C ASN A 181 16.11 -2.06 -1.99
N CYS A 182 16.36 -0.77 -2.22
CA CYS A 182 15.99 0.32 -1.32
C CYS A 182 15.62 1.57 -2.12
N ILE A 183 14.37 1.99 -2.06
CA ILE A 183 13.81 3.06 -2.89
C ILE A 183 13.25 4.17 -1.98
N VAL A 184 13.53 5.43 -2.32
CA VAL A 184 13.04 6.59 -1.56
C VAL A 184 11.97 7.32 -2.38
N PHE A 185 10.72 7.21 -1.93
CA PHE A 185 9.60 7.90 -2.55
C PHE A 185 9.32 9.23 -1.86
N HIS A 186 9.34 10.31 -2.62
CA HIS A 186 8.97 11.64 -2.15
C HIS A 186 7.45 11.81 -2.09
N ALA A 187 6.93 12.29 -0.96
CA ALA A 187 5.54 12.70 -0.79
C ALA A 187 5.48 14.21 -0.54
N GLY A 188 5.31 14.64 0.72
CA GLY A 188 5.28 16.05 1.11
C GLY A 188 6.65 16.71 1.12
N THR A 189 7.32 16.82 -0.03
CA THR A 189 8.60 17.55 -0.18
C THR A 189 8.48 18.68 -1.21
N THR A 190 9.32 19.71 -1.08
CA THR A 190 9.46 20.78 -2.07
C THR A 190 10.94 21.08 -2.29
N ARG A 191 11.30 21.45 -3.52
CA ARG A 191 12.67 21.85 -3.84
C ARG A 191 12.79 23.37 -3.83
N ARG A 192 13.76 23.89 -3.08
CA ARG A 192 14.18 25.30 -3.13
C ARG A 192 15.67 25.34 -3.41
N GLU A 193 16.03 25.79 -4.61
CA GLU A 193 17.42 25.77 -5.09
C GLU A 193 18.00 24.34 -5.08
N SER A 194 19.11 24.12 -4.38
CA SER A 194 19.74 22.81 -4.18
C SER A 194 19.16 22.02 -2.99
N ARG A 195 18.26 22.61 -2.20
CA ARG A 195 17.73 22.01 -0.96
C ARG A 195 16.36 21.38 -1.16
N ILE A 196 16.12 20.30 -0.43
CA ILE A 196 14.82 19.65 -0.32
C ILE A 196 14.25 19.97 1.05
N LEU A 197 13.01 20.45 1.10
CA LEU A 197 12.34 20.88 2.32
C LEU A 197 11.05 20.09 2.55
N THR A 198 10.63 19.94 3.81
CA THR A 198 9.32 19.38 4.16
C THR A 198 8.20 20.30 3.68
N SER A 199 7.10 19.72 3.19
CA SER A 199 5.93 20.44 2.67
C SER A 199 4.59 19.74 2.99
N GLY A 200 4.62 18.64 3.74
CA GLY A 200 3.44 17.86 4.12
C GLY A 200 3.65 17.02 5.39
N GLY A 201 2.57 16.39 5.85
CA GLY A 201 2.58 15.56 7.06
C GLY A 201 3.35 14.27 6.86
N ARG A 202 3.02 13.50 5.81
CA ARG A 202 3.88 12.43 5.29
C ARG A 202 4.90 13.05 4.34
N VAL A 203 6.18 12.85 4.62
CA VAL A 203 7.26 13.53 3.90
C VAL A 203 7.84 12.60 2.85
N LEU A 204 8.26 11.41 3.25
CA LEU A 204 8.87 10.39 2.40
C LEU A 204 8.33 9.01 2.75
N ALA A 205 8.46 8.04 1.85
CA ALA A 205 8.31 6.62 2.13
C ALA A 205 9.58 5.89 1.66
N VAL A 206 10.18 5.07 2.53
CA VAL A 206 11.37 4.30 2.22
C VAL A 206 10.99 2.84 2.09
N THR A 207 11.10 2.29 0.88
CA THR A 207 10.78 0.89 0.62
C THR A 207 12.06 0.08 0.56
N ALA A 208 12.13 -0.99 1.36
CA ALA A 208 13.17 -2.00 1.21
C ALA A 208 12.58 -3.33 0.74
N LEU A 209 13.32 -4.02 -0.13
CA LEU A 209 12.99 -5.34 -0.66
C LEU A 209 13.98 -6.36 -0.10
N ALA A 210 13.49 -7.49 0.40
CA ALA A 210 14.32 -8.58 0.89
C ALA A 210 13.60 -9.93 0.84
N PRO A 211 14.33 -11.06 0.92
CA PRO A 211 13.73 -12.40 0.89
C PRO A 211 12.72 -12.73 2.00
N SER A 212 12.60 -11.89 3.04
CA SER A 212 11.65 -12.11 4.14
C SER A 212 11.15 -10.79 4.73
N ILE A 213 9.95 -10.83 5.30
CA ILE A 213 9.33 -9.68 5.98
C ILE A 213 10.23 -9.12 7.09
N GLY A 214 10.91 -9.98 7.84
CA GLY A 214 11.83 -9.56 8.91
C GLY A 214 13.01 -8.75 8.39
N GLN A 215 13.61 -9.19 7.29
CA GLN A 215 14.74 -8.49 6.66
C GLN A 215 14.29 -7.20 5.99
N ALA A 216 13.17 -7.22 5.26
CA ALA A 216 12.64 -6.05 4.56
C ALA A 216 12.20 -4.95 5.54
N ALA A 217 11.49 -5.32 6.62
CA ALA A 217 11.06 -4.38 7.65
C ALA A 217 12.25 -3.74 8.37
N LYS A 218 13.26 -4.54 8.72
CA LYS A 218 14.50 -4.04 9.32
C LYS A 218 15.22 -3.06 8.39
N ALA A 219 15.45 -3.45 7.14
CA ALA A 219 16.16 -2.63 6.16
C ALA A 219 15.41 -1.31 5.87
N SER A 220 14.09 -1.36 5.72
CA SER A 220 13.24 -0.19 5.49
C SER A 220 13.29 0.78 6.68
N ALA A 221 13.17 0.27 7.91
CA ALA A 221 13.23 1.08 9.12
C ALA A 221 14.64 1.68 9.38
N GLU A 222 15.70 0.92 9.11
CA GLU A 222 17.09 1.42 9.19
C GLU A 222 17.35 2.51 8.15
N ALA A 223 16.88 2.33 6.92
CA ALA A 223 17.02 3.33 5.87
C ALA A 223 16.19 4.59 6.15
N ALA A 224 14.94 4.44 6.62
CA ALA A 224 14.11 5.55 7.08
C ALA A 224 14.77 6.36 8.20
N GLY A 225 15.43 5.69 9.14
CA GLY A 225 16.16 6.33 10.25
C GLY A 225 17.41 7.12 9.85
N ARG A 226 17.90 6.94 8.63
CA ARG A 226 19.03 7.72 8.08
C ARG A 226 18.58 9.01 7.39
N ILE A 227 17.27 9.19 7.19
CA ILE A 227 16.70 10.44 6.66
C ILE A 227 16.46 11.37 7.84
N GLU A 228 17.02 12.57 7.76
CA GLU A 228 17.00 13.52 8.88
C GLU A 228 16.36 14.84 8.46
N PHE A 229 15.44 15.30 9.29
CA PHE A 229 14.97 16.69 9.35
C PHE A 229 14.42 16.96 10.74
N GLU A 230 14.29 18.23 11.11
CA GLU A 230 13.80 18.61 12.42
C GLU A 230 12.39 18.05 12.69
N GLY A 231 12.26 17.26 13.77
CA GLY A 231 10.99 16.63 14.16
C GLY A 231 10.59 15.41 13.32
N ALA A 232 11.47 14.87 12.49
CA ALA A 232 11.19 13.63 11.75
C ALA A 232 10.86 12.47 12.70
N PHE A 233 9.85 11.68 12.34
CA PHE A 233 9.58 10.41 13.01
C PHE A 233 9.03 9.37 12.02
N TYR A 234 9.14 8.10 12.41
CA TYR A 234 8.64 6.95 11.67
C TYR A 234 8.40 5.78 12.64
N ARG A 235 7.67 4.76 12.19
CA ARG A 235 7.42 3.53 12.96
C ARG A 235 8.49 2.47 12.65
N ARG A 236 8.99 1.78 13.69
CA ARG A 236 9.96 0.67 13.53
C ARG A 236 9.32 -0.71 13.43
N ASP A 237 8.00 -0.76 13.56
CA ASP A 237 7.23 -2.00 13.66
C ASP A 237 6.38 -2.29 12.42
N ILE A 238 6.55 -1.59 11.30
CA ILE A 238 5.81 -1.89 10.06
C ILE A 238 5.97 -3.38 9.69
N GLY A 239 4.84 -4.06 9.47
CA GLY A 239 4.80 -5.51 9.22
C GLY A 239 4.99 -6.40 10.46
N TRP A 240 4.86 -5.88 11.69
CA TRP A 240 5.03 -6.68 12.92
C TRP A 240 4.04 -7.84 13.03
N ARG A 241 2.76 -7.65 12.69
CA ARG A 241 1.75 -8.72 12.70
C ARG A 241 2.12 -9.84 11.74
N GLU A 242 2.62 -9.48 10.57
CA GLU A 242 3.07 -10.44 9.56
C GLU A 242 4.29 -11.24 10.02
N ARG A 243 5.27 -10.59 10.67
CA ARG A 243 6.40 -11.28 11.30
C ARG A 243 5.93 -12.31 12.32
N SER A 244 5.06 -11.90 13.25
CA SER A 244 4.52 -12.79 14.28
C SER A 244 3.79 -14.01 13.69
N ARG A 245 3.05 -13.84 12.59
CA ARG A 245 2.40 -14.96 11.89
C ARG A 245 3.39 -15.94 11.28
N GLN A 246 4.46 -15.45 10.68
CA GLN A 246 5.47 -16.32 10.07
C GLN A 246 6.29 -17.09 11.12
N ASP A 247 6.51 -16.50 12.30
CA ASP A 247 7.20 -17.17 13.40
C ASP A 247 6.34 -18.31 13.99
N GLN A 248 5.02 -18.10 14.13
CA GLN A 248 4.08 -19.15 14.57
C GLN A 248 3.96 -20.34 13.60
N LYS A 249 4.21 -20.14 12.31
CA LYS A 249 4.23 -21.24 11.31
C LYS A 249 5.50 -22.08 11.38
N LYS A 250 6.57 -21.60 12.01
CA LYS A 250 7.87 -22.29 12.12
C LYS A 250 8.01 -23.09 13.42
N SER A 251 7.19 -22.79 14.42
CA SER A 251 7.08 -23.50 15.70
C SER A 251 6.11 -24.68 15.61
#